data_AF-A0AAN5DFJ5-F1
#
_entry.id   AF-A0AAN5DFJ5-F1
#
_cell.length_a   1.000
_cell.length_b   1.000
_cell.length_c   1.000
_cell.angle_alpha   90.00
_cell.angle_beta   90.00
_cell.angle_gamma   90.00
#
_symmetry.space_group_name_H-M   'P 1'
#
loop_
_entity.id
_entity.type
_entity.pdbx_description
1 polymer ?
#
loop_
_entity_poly.entity_id
_entity_poly.type
_entity_poly.pdbx_seq_one_letter_code
_entity_poly.pdbx_strand_id
1 'polypeptide(L)'
;MKWRARMCFFLSALLSLLLFLHFPLRDFFPPSTVIPRINYFNENGSNITFTQVHSGLLIQFSFDDQRRGNMGTRSLRVVFIAKKIRPTLSCLFDQKKVEGTWYDMAENHGKEYGVYILSCPIPPNTQHIEKYQITVKDREWTSRELSVSYVIPEREPNDYRMEYAICSPLVFGMKYTREDLIEFVEMNRLMGAERISLYVDYESVRKELIETIRFYQRKGILDVVGYEQPVKNVWYHGQLGLIMDCLVRHSTATRFVAFHDLDEYIVDWSGGR
;
A
#
# COMPACT_ATOMS: atom_id res chain seq x y z
N MET A 1 -41.36 9.84 -51.45
CA MET A 1 -40.94 10.37 -50.12
C MET A 1 -40.29 9.34 -49.17
N LYS A 2 -40.70 8.06 -49.16
CA LYS A 2 -40.17 7.04 -48.22
C LYS A 2 -38.73 6.52 -48.49
N TRP A 3 -38.20 6.67 -49.70
CA TRP A 3 -36.86 6.17 -50.06
C TRP A 3 -35.72 7.06 -49.55
N ARG A 4 -35.93 8.39 -49.47
CA ARG A 4 -34.92 9.33 -48.97
C ARG A 4 -34.63 9.14 -47.48
N ALA A 5 -35.65 8.84 -46.67
CA ALA A 5 -35.48 8.59 -45.24
C ALA A 5 -34.70 7.29 -44.94
N ARG A 6 -34.92 6.22 -45.72
CA ARG A 6 -34.18 4.95 -45.59
C ARG A 6 -32.71 5.08 -45.99
N MET A 7 -32.43 5.91 -47.00
CA MET A 7 -31.06 6.17 -47.45
C MET A 7 -30.26 6.99 -46.44
N CYS A 8 -30.89 7.98 -45.79
CA CYS A 8 -30.25 8.74 -44.70
C CYS A 8 -29.90 7.87 -43.49
N PHE A 9 -30.77 6.93 -43.10
CA PHE A 9 -30.49 5.99 -42.01
C PHE A 9 -29.35 5.01 -42.34
N PHE A 10 -29.29 4.52 -43.58
CA PHE A 10 -28.19 3.65 -44.01
C PHE A 10 -26.87 4.40 -44.08
N LEU A 11 -26.87 5.64 -44.59
CA LEU A 11 -25.68 6.48 -44.64
C LEU A 11 -25.20 6.89 -43.26
N SER A 12 -26.10 7.19 -42.30
CA SER A 12 -25.69 7.50 -40.92
C SER A 12 -25.12 6.28 -40.21
N ALA A 13 -25.72 5.10 -40.38
CA ALA A 13 -25.21 3.86 -39.81
C ALA A 13 -23.86 3.47 -40.39
N LEU A 14 -23.65 3.65 -41.71
CA LEU A 14 -22.36 3.41 -42.35
C LEU A 14 -21.29 4.40 -41.87
N LEU A 15 -21.66 5.68 -41.70
CA LEU A 15 -20.74 6.72 -41.22
C LEU A 15 -20.32 6.45 -39.77
N SER A 16 -21.25 6.01 -38.91
CA SER A 16 -20.94 5.59 -37.54
C SER A 16 -20.02 4.36 -37.52
N LEU A 17 -20.28 3.35 -38.36
CA LEU A 17 -19.44 2.16 -38.45
C LEU A 17 -18.02 2.49 -38.97
N LEU A 18 -17.92 3.42 -39.92
CA LEU A 18 -16.63 3.91 -40.46
C LEU A 18 -15.87 4.75 -39.42
N LEU A 19 -16.56 5.54 -38.60
CA LEU A 19 -15.96 6.23 -37.45
C LEU A 19 -15.41 5.22 -36.42
N PHE A 20 -16.15 4.16 -36.09
CA PHE A 20 -15.65 3.10 -35.20
C PHE A 20 -14.49 2.29 -35.79
N LEU A 21 -14.39 2.17 -37.12
CA LEU A 21 -13.28 1.48 -37.80
C LEU A 21 -12.05 2.38 -38.01
N HIS A 22 -12.20 3.70 -37.93
CA HIS A 22 -11.11 4.68 -38.07
C HIS A 22 -10.64 5.29 -36.75
N PHE A 23 -11.34 5.05 -35.64
CA PHE A 23 -10.80 5.28 -34.30
C PHE A 23 -9.99 4.05 -33.90
N PRO A 24 -8.65 4.10 -33.95
CA PRO A 24 -7.88 2.99 -33.43
C PRO A 24 -8.16 2.90 -31.93
N LEU A 25 -8.48 1.71 -31.42
CA LEU A 25 -8.54 1.41 -29.97
C LEU A 25 -7.26 1.83 -29.21
N ARG A 26 -6.19 2.20 -29.92
CA ARG A 26 -4.98 2.84 -29.38
C ARG A 26 -5.22 4.20 -28.72
N ASP A 27 -6.28 4.93 -29.08
CA ASP A 27 -6.50 6.28 -28.53
C ASP A 27 -7.25 6.25 -27.19
N PHE A 28 -7.88 5.12 -26.83
CA PHE A 28 -8.52 4.91 -25.52
C PHE A 28 -7.56 4.40 -24.45
N PHE A 29 -6.49 3.72 -24.85
CA PHE A 29 -5.47 3.24 -23.93
C PHE A 29 -4.20 4.04 -24.19
N PRO A 30 -3.84 5.03 -23.34
CA PRO A 30 -2.56 5.69 -23.48
C PRO A 30 -1.48 4.60 -23.56
N PRO A 31 -0.51 4.72 -24.50
CA PRO A 31 0.59 3.76 -24.57
C PRO A 31 1.18 3.69 -23.17
N SER A 32 1.23 2.49 -22.59
CA SER A 32 1.81 2.26 -21.28
C SER A 32 3.21 2.85 -21.30
N THR A 33 3.36 4.05 -20.76
CA THR A 33 4.67 4.63 -20.50
C THR A 33 5.32 3.63 -19.57
N VAL A 34 6.35 2.96 -20.07
CA VAL A 34 7.13 2.03 -19.27
C VAL A 34 7.89 2.91 -18.28
N ILE A 35 7.25 3.17 -17.14
CA ILE A 35 7.86 3.90 -16.03
C ILE A 35 9.07 3.07 -15.58
N PRO A 36 10.26 3.68 -15.43
CA PRO A 36 11.45 2.97 -15.00
C PRO A 36 11.20 2.11 -13.74
N ARG A 37 11.71 0.87 -13.77
CA ARG A 37 11.60 -0.12 -12.70
C ARG A 37 12.00 0.49 -11.35
N ILE A 38 11.11 0.35 -10.37
CA ILE A 38 11.33 0.83 -9.02
C ILE A 38 12.20 -0.19 -8.28
N ASN A 39 13.45 0.17 -7.96
CA ASN A 39 14.34 -0.66 -7.13
C ASN A 39 13.89 -0.84 -5.66
N TYR A 40 12.77 -0.24 -5.25
CA TYR A 40 12.13 -0.47 -3.94
C TYR A 40 11.17 -1.66 -3.95
N PHE A 41 10.70 -2.11 -5.12
CA PHE A 41 9.78 -3.23 -5.25
C PHE A 41 10.52 -4.39 -5.90
N ASN A 42 10.84 -5.39 -5.09
CA ASN A 42 11.61 -6.54 -5.53
C ASN A 42 10.80 -7.31 -6.59
N GLU A 43 11.36 -7.54 -7.78
CA GLU A 43 10.66 -8.15 -8.92
C GLU A 43 10.19 -9.59 -8.65
N ASN A 44 10.79 -10.23 -7.63
CA ASN A 44 10.40 -11.57 -7.17
C ASN A 44 9.34 -11.58 -6.06
N GLY A 45 8.77 -10.42 -5.70
CA GLY A 45 7.94 -10.25 -4.52
C GLY A 45 8.79 -10.31 -3.25
N SER A 46 8.62 -9.32 -2.38
CA SER A 46 9.17 -9.38 -1.01
C SER A 46 8.08 -9.89 -0.08
N ASN A 47 8.42 -10.76 0.88
CA ASN A 47 7.50 -11.09 1.96
C ASN A 47 7.58 -10.03 3.07
N ILE A 48 6.46 -9.69 3.70
CA ILE A 48 6.48 -8.97 4.98
C ILE A 48 7.14 -9.88 6.01
N THR A 49 8.08 -9.31 6.77
CA THR A 49 8.75 -9.99 7.87
C THR A 49 8.39 -9.34 9.18
N PHE A 50 8.11 -10.15 10.20
CA PHE A 50 7.86 -9.67 11.55
C PHE A 50 9.04 -10.00 12.46
N THR A 51 9.52 -9.00 13.20
CA THR A 51 10.57 -9.19 14.21
C THR A 51 9.97 -9.22 15.60
N GLN A 52 10.04 -10.36 16.27
CA GLN A 52 9.62 -10.47 17.67
C GLN A 52 10.66 -9.83 18.58
N VAL A 53 10.24 -8.87 19.42
CA VAL A 53 11.12 -8.18 20.39
C VAL A 53 10.80 -8.58 21.81
N HIS A 54 9.54 -8.89 22.10
CA HIS A 54 9.06 -9.34 23.39
C HIS A 54 7.90 -10.31 23.20
N SER A 55 7.54 -11.08 24.23
CA SER A 55 6.36 -11.95 24.16
C SER A 55 5.11 -11.12 23.83
N GLY A 56 4.46 -11.46 22.71
CA GLY A 56 3.30 -10.75 22.21
C GLY A 56 3.56 -9.36 21.62
N LEU A 57 4.80 -9.05 21.19
CA LEU A 57 5.15 -7.81 20.49
C LEU A 57 6.00 -8.13 19.24
N LEU A 58 5.45 -7.83 18.07
CA LEU A 58 5.98 -8.17 16.76
C LEU A 58 6.07 -6.91 15.90
N ILE A 59 7.28 -6.47 15.59
CA ILE A 59 7.52 -5.30 14.75
C ILE A 59 7.40 -5.68 13.29
N GLN A 60 6.62 -4.92 12.55
CA GLN A 60 6.44 -5.09 11.11
C GLN A 60 7.50 -4.30 10.34
N PHE A 61 7.54 -2.98 10.55
CA PHE A 61 8.50 -2.09 9.90
C PHE A 61 8.66 -0.78 10.69
N SER A 62 9.64 0.03 10.29
CA SER A 62 9.85 1.37 10.86
C SER A 62 10.24 2.38 9.80
N PHE A 63 10.02 3.66 10.09
CA PHE A 63 10.39 4.73 9.18
C PHE A 63 10.82 6.01 9.90
N ASP A 64 11.88 6.65 9.38
CA ASP A 64 12.33 7.98 9.80
C ASP A 64 11.39 9.01 9.17
N ASP A 65 10.45 9.53 9.98
CA ASP A 65 9.56 10.60 9.58
C ASP A 65 10.24 11.95 9.86
N GLN A 66 10.87 12.50 8.82
CA GLN A 66 11.59 13.77 8.91
C GLN A 66 10.65 14.97 8.85
N ARG A 67 9.35 14.76 8.60
CA ARG A 67 8.34 15.80 8.69
C ARG A 67 8.07 16.09 10.16
N ARG A 68 8.05 17.38 10.51
CA ARG A 68 7.74 17.81 11.89
C ARG A 68 6.24 17.71 12.18
N GLY A 69 5.41 17.90 11.15
CA GLY A 69 3.95 17.84 11.21
C GLY A 69 3.36 18.60 12.41
N ASN A 70 2.22 18.12 12.90
CA ASN A 70 1.57 18.68 14.10
C ASN A 70 2.31 18.34 15.41
N MET A 71 3.30 17.45 15.38
CA MET A 71 4.07 17.06 16.58
C MET A 71 5.29 17.96 16.83
N GLY A 72 5.60 18.87 15.90
CA GLY A 72 6.68 19.85 16.03
C GLY A 72 8.10 19.27 16.00
N THR A 73 8.27 17.95 15.90
CA THR A 73 9.57 17.25 15.96
C THR A 73 9.62 16.09 14.98
N ARG A 74 10.82 15.79 14.47
CA ARG A 74 11.10 14.56 13.70
C ARG A 74 10.92 13.35 14.61
N SER A 75 10.39 12.26 14.07
CA SER A 75 10.14 11.05 14.86
C SER A 75 10.47 9.80 14.08
N LEU A 76 11.10 8.83 14.76
CA LEU A 76 11.11 7.47 14.29
C LEU A 76 9.74 6.88 14.60
N ARG A 77 9.06 6.38 13.58
CA ARG A 77 7.79 5.70 13.72
C ARG A 77 7.98 4.20 13.49
N VAL A 78 7.42 3.39 14.38
CA VAL A 78 7.50 1.93 14.30
C VAL A 78 6.08 1.38 14.24
N VAL A 79 5.78 0.59 13.22
CA VAL A 79 4.50 -0.12 13.07
C VAL A 79 4.68 -1.54 13.56
N PHE A 80 3.79 -1.98 14.44
CA PHE A 80 3.92 -3.28 15.08
C PHE A 80 2.57 -3.83 15.54
N ILE A 81 2.53 -5.14 15.71
CA ILE A 81 1.41 -5.89 16.26
C ILE A 81 1.75 -6.24 17.70
N ALA A 82 0.85 -5.94 18.64
CA ALA A 82 1.07 -6.28 20.04
C ALA A 82 -0.22 -6.72 20.74
N LYS A 83 -0.06 -7.39 21.89
CA LYS A 83 -1.17 -7.57 22.83
C LYS A 83 -1.57 -6.21 23.42
N LYS A 84 -2.81 -6.11 23.91
CA LYS A 84 -3.33 -4.90 24.58
C LYS A 84 -2.52 -4.45 25.80
N ILE A 85 -1.69 -5.31 26.39
CA ILE A 85 -0.78 -4.94 27.48
C ILE A 85 0.28 -3.99 26.90
N ARG A 86 0.34 -2.77 27.44
CA ARG A 86 1.26 -1.72 26.96
C ARG A 86 2.48 -1.62 27.88
N PRO A 87 3.58 -2.37 27.63
CA PRO A 87 4.83 -2.10 28.31
C PRO A 87 5.37 -0.74 27.86
N THR A 88 6.23 -0.14 28.68
CA THR A 88 6.94 1.07 28.26
C THR A 88 7.95 0.70 27.18
N LEU A 89 7.80 1.29 25.99
CA LEU A 89 8.79 1.17 24.93
C LEU A 89 9.64 2.41 24.86
N SER A 90 10.90 2.22 24.51
CA SER A 90 11.79 3.32 24.22
C SER A 90 12.67 2.98 23.04
N CYS A 91 13.01 4.00 22.28
CA CYS A 91 14.00 3.91 21.22
C CYS A 91 15.34 4.39 21.76
N LEU A 92 16.39 3.61 21.50
CA LEU A 92 17.77 4.02 21.72
C LEU A 92 18.38 4.42 20.38
N PHE A 93 18.74 5.70 20.29
CA PHE A 93 19.46 6.28 19.16
C PHE A 93 20.90 6.52 19.60
N ASP A 94 21.85 5.76 19.06
CA ASP A 94 23.23 5.72 19.53
C ASP A 94 23.30 5.44 21.05
N GLN A 95 23.48 6.48 21.87
CA GLN A 95 23.53 6.42 23.34
C GLN A 95 22.37 7.18 24.02
N LYS A 96 21.46 7.76 23.24
CA LYS A 96 20.33 8.56 23.75
C LYS A 96 19.06 7.72 23.75
N LYS A 97 18.58 7.40 24.94
CA LYS A 97 17.31 6.71 25.14
C LYS A 97 16.17 7.72 25.16
N VAL A 98 15.13 7.47 24.37
CA VAL A 98 13.91 8.29 24.32
C VAL A 98 12.69 7.38 24.50
N GLU A 99 11.81 7.73 25.43
CA GLU A 99 10.54 7.01 25.62
C GLU A 99 9.60 7.26 24.43
N GLY A 100 9.02 6.20 23.89
CA GLY A 100 8.11 6.28 22.75
C GLY A 100 6.65 6.34 23.19
N THR A 101 5.85 7.10 22.45
CA THR A 101 4.40 7.18 22.65
C THR A 101 3.68 6.23 21.70
N TRP A 102 2.79 5.41 22.23
CA TRP A 102 2.00 4.45 21.45
C TRP A 102 0.69 5.08 20.98
N TYR A 103 0.34 4.83 19.72
CA TYR A 103 -0.94 5.19 19.14
C TYR A 103 -1.65 3.94 18.64
N ASP A 104 -2.93 3.83 18.95
CA ASP A 104 -3.79 2.81 18.38
C ASP A 104 -4.10 3.18 16.93
N MET A 105 -3.89 2.25 16.01
CA MET A 105 -4.62 2.34 14.75
C MET A 105 -6.10 2.10 15.06
N ALA A 106 -6.99 2.85 14.39
CA ALA A 106 -8.42 2.69 14.54
C ALA A 106 -8.82 1.22 14.31
N GLU A 107 -9.92 0.74 14.89
CA GLU A 107 -10.47 -0.58 14.53
C GLU A 107 -9.64 -1.82 14.94
N ASN A 108 -9.08 -1.85 16.16
CA ASN A 108 -8.56 -3.11 16.71
C ASN A 108 -9.68 -4.09 17.15
N HIS A 109 -10.97 -3.69 17.10
CA HIS A 109 -12.18 -4.48 17.40
C HIS A 109 -12.14 -5.36 18.66
N GLY A 110 -11.45 -4.88 19.71
CA GLY A 110 -11.34 -5.62 20.98
C GLY A 110 -10.62 -6.97 20.87
N LYS A 111 -9.90 -7.22 19.77
CA LYS A 111 -9.10 -8.44 19.59
C LYS A 111 -7.92 -8.48 20.55
N GLU A 112 -7.38 -9.68 20.78
CA GLU A 112 -6.26 -9.89 21.70
C GLU A 112 -5.02 -9.10 21.25
N TYR A 113 -4.77 -9.13 19.93
CA TYR A 113 -3.73 -8.36 19.27
C TYR A 113 -4.33 -7.18 18.51
N GLY A 114 -3.65 -6.05 18.58
CA GLY A 114 -3.92 -4.85 17.78
C GLY A 114 -2.70 -4.40 16.99
N VAL A 115 -2.93 -3.51 16.03
CA VAL A 115 -1.87 -2.81 15.29
C VAL A 115 -1.68 -1.42 15.92
N TYR A 116 -0.42 -1.06 16.13
CA TYR A 116 -0.03 0.17 16.80
C TYR A 116 1.10 0.88 16.06
N ILE A 117 1.20 2.19 16.32
CA ILE A 117 2.35 3.01 15.92
C ILE A 117 3.06 3.49 17.18
N LEU A 118 4.36 3.23 17.29
CA LEU A 118 5.22 3.85 18.29
C LEU A 118 5.83 5.09 17.66
N SER A 119 5.71 6.24 18.31
CA SER A 119 6.41 7.46 17.93
C SER A 119 7.51 7.75 18.94
N CYS A 120 8.76 7.72 18.47
CA CYS A 120 9.93 8.09 19.24
C CYS A 120 10.50 9.41 18.70
N PRO A 121 10.41 10.52 19.46
CA PRO A 121 11.04 11.78 19.08
C PRO A 121 12.53 11.58 18.86
N ILE A 122 13.02 12.00 17.69
CA ILE A 122 14.44 11.89 17.35
C ILE A 122 15.19 13.03 18.06
N PRO A 123 16.27 12.74 18.82
CA PRO A 123 17.04 13.76 19.50
C PRO A 123 17.55 14.85 18.54
N PRO A 124 17.60 16.13 18.98
CA PRO A 124 18.23 17.17 18.20
C PRO A 124 19.67 16.79 17.83
N ASN A 125 20.06 17.11 16.58
CA ASN A 125 21.35 16.82 15.95
C ASN A 125 21.56 15.38 15.43
N THR A 126 20.60 14.47 15.60
CA THR A 126 20.63 13.17 14.90
C THR A 126 20.20 13.38 13.45
N GLN A 127 21.16 13.37 12.51
CA GLN A 127 20.88 13.65 11.10
C GLN A 127 20.26 12.44 10.38
N HIS A 128 20.89 11.28 10.48
CA HIS A 128 20.50 10.05 9.81
C HIS A 128 20.38 8.90 10.79
N ILE A 129 19.37 8.04 10.61
CA ILE A 129 19.12 6.88 11.44
C ILE A 129 18.96 5.68 10.53
N GLU A 130 20.01 4.85 10.45
CA GLU A 130 19.93 3.57 9.74
C GLU A 130 19.45 2.46 10.66
N LYS A 131 19.81 2.57 11.94
CA LYS A 131 19.56 1.56 12.96
C LYS A 131 19.16 2.22 14.26
N TYR A 132 18.41 1.48 15.05
CA TYR A 132 17.98 1.86 16.38
C TYR A 132 17.77 0.60 17.22
N GLN A 133 17.73 0.74 18.54
CA GLN A 133 17.30 -0.36 19.40
C GLN A 133 15.94 -0.04 20.02
N ILE A 134 15.03 -1.00 20.01
CA ILE A 134 13.85 -0.93 20.87
C ILE A 134 14.17 -1.61 22.18
N THR A 135 13.92 -0.90 23.27
CA THR A 135 13.94 -1.46 24.62
C THR A 135 12.51 -1.59 25.12
N VAL A 136 12.20 -2.75 25.70
CA VAL A 136 10.94 -2.99 26.40
C VAL A 136 11.24 -2.99 27.89
N LYS A 137 10.57 -2.11 28.64
CA LYS A 137 10.59 -2.12 30.10
C LYS A 137 9.28 -2.72 30.56
N ASP A 138 9.35 -3.98 30.99
CA ASP A 138 8.25 -4.68 31.63
C ASP A 138 8.73 -5.27 32.98
N ARG A 139 8.45 -6.54 33.28
CA ARG A 139 9.07 -7.24 34.43
C ARG A 139 10.55 -7.54 34.19
N GLU A 140 10.98 -7.65 32.94
CA GLU A 140 12.37 -7.84 32.51
C GLU A 140 12.81 -6.71 31.59
N TRP A 141 14.11 -6.62 31.32
CA TRP A 141 14.66 -5.69 30.34
C TRP A 141 15.08 -6.46 29.10
N THR A 142 14.39 -6.21 27.98
CA THR A 142 14.74 -6.78 26.68
C THR A 142 15.05 -5.67 25.69
N SER A 143 16.00 -5.94 24.79
CA SER A 143 16.37 -5.00 23.73
C SER A 143 16.60 -5.72 22.41
N ARG A 144 16.28 -5.06 21.30
CA ARG A 144 16.52 -5.57 19.95
C ARG A 144 16.97 -4.44 19.02
N GLU A 145 18.07 -4.66 18.32
CA GLU A 145 18.50 -3.79 17.22
C GLU A 145 17.67 -4.06 15.96
N LEU A 146 17.26 -3.00 15.29
CA LEU A 146 16.44 -3.00 14.09
C LEU A 146 17.00 -1.98 13.10
N SER A 147 16.72 -2.20 11.82
CA SER A 147 17.03 -1.23 10.76
C SER A 147 15.79 -0.42 10.41
N VAL A 148 16.02 0.85 10.05
CA VAL A 148 14.96 1.71 9.52
C VAL A 148 14.58 1.21 8.14
N SER A 149 13.27 0.97 7.93
CA SER A 149 12.78 0.39 6.68
C SER A 149 12.58 1.44 5.59
N TYR A 150 12.09 2.63 5.96
CA TYR A 150 11.82 3.72 5.03
C TYR A 150 12.25 5.08 5.59
N VAL A 151 12.49 6.03 4.70
CA VAL A 151 12.75 7.43 5.06
C VAL A 151 11.72 8.30 4.39
N ILE A 152 10.98 9.09 5.17
CA ILE A 152 10.05 10.10 4.67
C ILE A 152 10.70 11.46 4.86
N PRO A 153 11.08 12.16 3.76
CA PRO A 153 11.78 13.44 3.84
C PRO A 153 10.87 14.55 4.40
N GLU A 154 11.50 15.60 4.96
CA GLU A 154 10.79 16.73 5.54
C GLU A 154 9.97 17.51 4.51
N ARG A 155 10.46 17.56 3.26
CA ARG A 155 9.81 18.24 2.15
C ARG A 155 9.25 17.21 1.19
N GLU A 156 8.05 17.49 0.71
CA GLU A 156 7.47 16.78 -0.42
C GLU A 156 8.43 16.84 -1.63
N PRO A 157 8.52 15.76 -2.43
CA PRO A 157 9.26 15.79 -3.68
C PRO A 157 8.77 16.93 -4.59
N ASN A 158 9.69 17.63 -5.24
CA ASN A 158 9.32 18.63 -6.26
C ASN A 158 8.68 17.94 -7.48
N ASP A 159 9.17 16.74 -7.80
CA ASP A 159 8.70 15.91 -8.89
C ASP A 159 8.39 14.51 -8.34
N TYR A 160 7.12 14.11 -8.36
CA TYR A 160 6.74 12.73 -8.07
C TYR A 160 7.05 11.85 -9.28
N ARG A 161 7.39 10.58 -9.01
CA ARG A 161 7.69 9.61 -10.07
C ARG A 161 6.43 9.03 -10.71
N MET A 162 5.33 9.07 -9.96
CA MET A 162 4.00 8.63 -10.37
C MET A 162 3.00 9.67 -9.90
N GLU A 163 2.01 9.97 -10.72
CA GLU A 163 0.88 10.82 -10.37
C GLU A 163 -0.13 10.06 -9.52
N TYR A 164 -0.44 8.81 -9.86
CA TYR A 164 -1.51 8.07 -9.19
C TYR A 164 -1.17 6.58 -8.98
N ALA A 165 -1.36 6.10 -7.75
CA ALA A 165 -1.22 4.70 -7.38
C ALA A 165 -2.33 4.25 -6.42
N ILE A 166 -2.46 2.94 -6.28
CA ILE A 166 -3.48 2.31 -5.44
C ILE A 166 -2.83 1.40 -4.42
N CYS A 167 -3.27 1.55 -3.18
CA CYS A 167 -2.99 0.64 -2.08
C CYS A 167 -4.23 -0.21 -1.84
N SER A 168 -4.21 -1.45 -2.34
CA SER A 168 -5.26 -2.41 -2.06
C SER A 168 -4.87 -3.29 -0.87
N PRO A 169 -5.83 -3.67 -0.03
CA PRO A 169 -5.57 -4.50 1.14
C PRO A 169 -5.28 -5.97 0.81
N LEU A 170 -5.19 -6.78 1.87
CA LEU A 170 -4.82 -8.19 1.80
C LEU A 170 -5.79 -8.99 0.93
N VAL A 171 -5.24 -9.68 -0.07
CA VAL A 171 -5.90 -10.74 -0.83
C VAL A 171 -5.64 -12.07 -0.12
N PHE A 172 -6.70 -12.65 0.43
CA PHE A 172 -6.64 -13.91 1.18
C PHE A 172 -7.88 -14.77 0.93
N GLY A 173 -7.72 -16.08 1.17
CA GLY A 173 -8.81 -17.04 1.09
C GLY A 173 -9.46 -17.12 -0.29
N MET A 174 -10.77 -17.37 -0.28
CA MET A 174 -11.53 -17.71 -1.49
C MET A 174 -12.47 -16.59 -1.96
N LYS A 175 -12.38 -15.38 -1.37
CA LYS A 175 -13.28 -14.25 -1.67
C LYS A 175 -13.17 -13.83 -3.14
N TYR A 176 -11.94 -13.58 -3.62
CA TYR A 176 -11.70 -12.99 -4.94
C TYR A 176 -11.37 -14.04 -6.00
N THR A 177 -11.90 -13.86 -7.21
CA THR A 177 -11.65 -14.65 -8.41
C THR A 177 -10.58 -14.02 -9.30
N ARG A 178 -10.14 -14.74 -10.35
CA ARG A 178 -9.25 -14.13 -11.35
C ARG A 178 -9.95 -13.03 -12.14
N GLU A 179 -11.25 -13.18 -12.36
CA GLU A 179 -12.09 -12.20 -13.05
C GLU A 179 -12.16 -10.90 -12.24
N ASP A 180 -12.40 -10.98 -10.92
CA ASP A 180 -12.41 -9.80 -10.03
C ASP A 180 -11.08 -9.03 -10.10
N LEU A 181 -9.94 -9.73 -10.09
CA LEU A 181 -8.64 -9.08 -10.20
C LEU A 181 -8.43 -8.44 -11.57
N ILE A 182 -8.85 -9.10 -12.66
CA ILE A 182 -8.72 -8.53 -14.01
C ILE A 182 -9.54 -7.25 -14.13
N GLU A 183 -10.79 -7.29 -13.67
CA GLU A 183 -11.69 -6.13 -13.68
C GLU A 183 -11.09 -4.99 -12.86
N PHE A 184 -10.69 -5.27 -11.62
CA PHE A 184 -10.05 -4.30 -10.73
C PHE A 184 -8.82 -3.65 -11.36
N VAL A 185 -7.90 -4.45 -11.90
CA VAL A 185 -6.65 -3.92 -12.49
C VAL A 185 -6.95 -3.08 -13.72
N GLU A 186 -7.73 -3.58 -14.67
CA GLU A 186 -7.95 -2.87 -15.94
C GLU A 186 -8.82 -1.62 -15.76
N MET A 187 -9.81 -1.64 -14.85
CA MET A 187 -10.59 -0.46 -14.50
C MET A 187 -9.68 0.64 -13.93
N ASN A 188 -8.86 0.32 -12.93
CA ASN A 188 -8.02 1.33 -12.31
C ASN A 188 -6.94 1.87 -13.25
N ARG A 189 -6.46 1.04 -14.18
CA ARG A 189 -5.57 1.51 -15.26
C ARG A 189 -6.26 2.49 -16.20
N LEU A 190 -7.54 2.28 -16.53
CA LEU A 190 -8.33 3.24 -17.30
C LEU A 190 -8.49 4.57 -16.56
N MET A 191 -8.53 4.56 -15.24
CA MET A 191 -8.55 5.77 -14.39
C MET A 191 -7.17 6.42 -14.21
N GLY A 192 -6.13 5.88 -14.84
CA GLY A 192 -4.78 6.43 -14.80
C GLY A 192 -3.92 5.92 -13.65
N ALA A 193 -4.31 4.84 -12.95
CA ALA A 193 -3.45 4.24 -11.94
C ALA A 193 -2.20 3.65 -12.62
N GLU A 194 -1.03 4.17 -12.26
CA GLU A 194 0.25 3.73 -12.80
C GLU A 194 0.78 2.49 -12.09
N ARG A 195 0.41 2.32 -10.82
CA ARG A 195 0.83 1.20 -9.98
C ARG A 195 -0.24 0.80 -8.98
N ILE A 196 -0.35 -0.50 -8.75
CA ILE A 196 -1.26 -1.07 -7.75
C ILE A 196 -0.43 -1.97 -6.83
N SER A 197 -0.42 -1.66 -5.54
CA SER A 197 0.22 -2.47 -4.51
C SER A 197 -0.78 -3.48 -3.92
N LEU A 198 -0.41 -4.76 -3.91
CA LEU A 198 -1.20 -5.86 -3.34
C LEU A 198 -0.41 -6.62 -2.29
N TYR A 199 -1.10 -7.02 -1.22
CA TYR A 199 -0.59 -7.97 -0.23
C TYR A 199 -1.31 -9.30 -0.44
N VAL A 200 -0.57 -10.40 -0.45
CA VAL A 200 -1.13 -11.71 -0.82
C VAL A 200 -0.71 -12.76 0.18
N ASP A 201 -1.70 -13.41 0.78
CA ASP A 201 -1.51 -14.69 1.45
C ASP A 201 -1.53 -15.81 0.40
N TYR A 202 -0.34 -16.17 -0.09
CA TYR A 202 -0.19 -17.15 -1.17
C TYR A 202 -0.67 -18.56 -0.79
N GLU A 203 -0.74 -18.89 0.50
CA GLU A 203 -1.16 -20.22 0.94
C GLU A 203 -2.68 -20.40 0.89
N SER A 204 -3.43 -19.31 1.08
CA SER A 204 -4.90 -19.36 1.13
C SER A 204 -5.59 -19.04 -0.20
N VAL A 205 -4.86 -18.54 -1.20
CA VAL A 205 -5.41 -18.06 -2.47
C VAL A 205 -5.34 -19.11 -3.59
N ARG A 206 -6.37 -19.13 -4.45
CA ARG A 206 -6.45 -20.05 -5.61
C ARG A 206 -5.30 -19.87 -6.60
N LYS A 207 -4.84 -20.98 -7.19
CA LYS A 207 -3.72 -21.00 -8.14
C LYS A 207 -3.97 -20.10 -9.37
N GLU A 208 -5.18 -20.10 -9.91
CA GLU A 208 -5.55 -19.31 -11.10
C GLU A 208 -5.47 -17.80 -10.82
N LEU A 209 -5.82 -17.38 -9.59
CA LEU A 209 -5.68 -16.00 -9.15
C LEU A 209 -4.19 -15.64 -9.00
N ILE A 210 -3.37 -16.51 -8.39
CA ILE A 210 -1.92 -16.33 -8.30
C ILE A 210 -1.26 -16.19 -9.68
N GLU A 211 -1.67 -16.99 -10.66
CA GLU A 211 -1.17 -16.91 -12.04
C GLU A 211 -1.49 -15.55 -12.67
N THR A 212 -2.68 -15.02 -12.42
CA THR A 212 -3.14 -13.70 -12.88
C THR A 212 -2.38 -12.56 -12.19
N ILE A 213 -2.16 -12.65 -10.87
CA ILE A 213 -1.31 -11.72 -10.11
C ILE A 213 0.09 -11.66 -10.71
N ARG A 214 0.72 -12.82 -10.93
CA ARG A 214 2.07 -12.92 -11.51
C ARG A 214 2.12 -12.37 -12.94
N PHE A 215 1.05 -12.51 -13.71
CA PHE A 215 0.96 -11.92 -15.05
C PHE A 215 1.06 -10.39 -15.01
N TYR A 216 0.27 -9.72 -14.16
CA TYR A 216 0.33 -8.26 -14.05
C TYR A 216 1.59 -7.77 -13.32
N GLN A 217 2.14 -8.55 -12.39
CA GLN A 217 3.43 -8.27 -11.76
C GLN A 217 4.56 -8.24 -12.80
N ARG A 218 4.64 -9.23 -13.72
CA ARG A 218 5.62 -9.23 -14.81
C ARG A 218 5.48 -8.06 -15.78
N LYS A 219 4.27 -7.50 -15.89
CA LYS A 219 4.01 -6.29 -16.67
C LYS A 219 4.39 -5.00 -15.94
N GLY A 220 4.78 -5.07 -14.67
CA GLY A 220 5.10 -3.91 -13.84
C GLY A 220 3.88 -3.11 -13.39
N ILE A 221 2.68 -3.70 -13.47
CA ILE A 221 1.41 -3.05 -13.07
C ILE A 221 1.14 -3.30 -11.59
N LEU A 222 1.33 -4.54 -11.13
CA LEU A 222 1.19 -4.92 -9.73
C LEU A 222 2.55 -4.93 -9.02
N ASP A 223 2.61 -4.26 -7.88
CA ASP A 223 3.64 -4.48 -6.87
C ASP A 223 3.09 -5.43 -5.81
N VAL A 224 3.64 -6.64 -5.73
CA VAL A 224 3.07 -7.71 -4.91
C VAL A 224 3.98 -8.03 -3.73
N VAL A 225 3.40 -8.01 -2.53
CA VAL A 225 4.08 -8.33 -1.28
C VAL A 225 3.44 -9.59 -0.67
N GLY A 226 4.25 -10.61 -0.41
CA GLY A 226 3.76 -11.81 0.26
C GLY A 226 3.46 -11.54 1.73
N TYR A 227 2.37 -12.10 2.24
CA TYR A 227 1.94 -11.90 3.61
C TYR A 227 1.58 -13.21 4.28
N GLU A 228 2.23 -13.48 5.41
CA GLU A 228 1.83 -14.54 6.33
C GLU A 228 1.37 -13.88 7.63
N GLN A 229 0.16 -14.20 8.08
CA GLN A 229 -0.38 -13.61 9.29
C GLN A 229 0.43 -14.08 10.52
N PRO A 230 1.07 -13.17 11.28
CA PRO A 230 2.00 -13.58 12.32
C PRO A 230 1.30 -14.08 13.60
N VAL A 231 0.03 -13.68 13.81
CA VAL A 231 -0.78 -14.07 14.99
C VAL A 231 -2.25 -14.20 14.60
N LYS A 232 -2.96 -15.23 15.09
CA LYS A 232 -4.35 -15.51 14.71
C LYS A 232 -5.37 -14.47 15.20
N ASN A 233 -5.21 -13.99 16.44
CA ASN A 233 -6.18 -13.12 17.13
C ASN A 233 -5.93 -11.62 16.90
N VAL A 234 -5.56 -11.23 15.68
CA VAL A 234 -5.51 -9.82 15.24
C VAL A 234 -6.73 -9.54 14.36
N TRP A 235 -7.30 -8.35 14.46
CA TRP A 235 -8.45 -7.99 13.62
C TRP A 235 -8.09 -8.01 12.14
N TYR A 236 -8.94 -8.65 11.34
CA TYR A 236 -8.88 -8.69 9.87
C TYR A 236 -7.45 -8.91 9.34
N HIS A 237 -6.79 -9.94 9.85
CA HIS A 237 -5.42 -10.33 9.49
C HIS A 237 -4.36 -9.23 9.70
N GLY A 238 -4.63 -8.18 10.48
CA GLY A 238 -3.69 -7.07 10.68
C GLY A 238 -3.61 -6.10 9.50
N GLN A 239 -4.65 -6.05 8.65
CA GLN A 239 -4.70 -5.25 7.42
C GLN A 239 -4.24 -3.80 7.56
N LEU A 240 -4.53 -3.14 8.70
CA LEU A 240 -4.12 -1.75 8.93
C LEU A 240 -2.60 -1.56 8.86
N GLY A 241 -1.83 -2.55 9.31
CA GLY A 241 -0.37 -2.53 9.19
C GLY A 241 0.09 -2.63 7.73
N LEU A 242 -0.64 -3.36 6.89
CA LEU A 242 -0.35 -3.52 5.46
C LEU A 242 -0.71 -2.27 4.67
N ILE A 243 -1.87 -1.66 4.98
CA ILE A 243 -2.28 -0.36 4.41
C ILE A 243 -1.25 0.71 4.76
N MET A 244 -0.77 0.73 6.01
CA MET A 244 0.26 1.68 6.44
C MET A 244 1.61 1.43 5.73
N ASP A 245 2.04 0.18 5.58
CA ASP A 245 3.24 -0.16 4.80
C ASP A 245 3.13 0.35 3.37
N CYS A 246 1.98 0.15 2.74
CA CYS A 246 1.71 0.63 1.39
C CYS A 246 1.78 2.16 1.28
N LEU A 247 1.08 2.86 2.17
CA LEU A 247 1.09 4.32 2.20
C LEU A 247 2.51 4.86 2.32
N VAL A 248 3.31 4.30 3.23
CA VAL A 248 4.69 4.74 3.45
C VAL A 248 5.57 4.48 2.23
N ARG A 249 5.43 3.32 1.56
CA ARG A 249 6.16 3.03 0.30
C ARG A 249 5.87 4.05 -0.80
N HIS A 250 4.63 4.51 -0.91
CA HIS A 250 4.22 5.48 -1.94
C HIS A 250 4.45 6.94 -1.55
N SER A 251 4.59 7.25 -0.25
CA SER A 251 4.64 8.62 0.28
C SER A 251 5.72 9.54 -0.32
N THR A 252 6.77 8.98 -0.94
CA THR A 252 7.87 9.76 -1.54
C THR A 252 7.95 9.60 -3.06
N ALA A 253 7.13 8.73 -3.64
CA ALA A 253 7.21 8.36 -5.05
C ALA A 253 5.94 8.73 -5.82
N THR A 254 4.79 8.81 -5.14
CA THR A 254 3.48 9.00 -5.78
C THR A 254 2.79 10.24 -5.23
N ARG A 255 2.23 11.07 -6.14
CA ARG A 255 1.50 12.28 -5.78
C ARG A 255 0.16 11.98 -5.11
N PHE A 256 -0.61 11.05 -5.66
CA PHE A 256 -1.92 10.64 -5.15
C PHE A 256 -1.97 9.13 -4.92
N VAL A 257 -2.47 8.74 -3.75
CA VAL A 257 -2.68 7.33 -3.39
C VAL A 257 -4.13 7.13 -2.99
N ALA A 258 -4.81 6.18 -3.63
CA ALA A 258 -6.14 5.73 -3.23
C ALA A 258 -6.07 4.42 -2.43
N PHE A 259 -7.05 4.22 -1.57
CA PHE A 259 -7.24 3.00 -0.78
C PHE A 259 -8.64 2.48 -1.05
N HIS A 260 -8.74 1.28 -1.59
CA HIS A 260 -10.01 0.57 -1.76
C HIS A 260 -9.76 -0.92 -2.05
N ASP A 261 -10.77 -1.73 -1.75
CA ASP A 261 -10.75 -3.18 -1.94
C ASP A 261 -10.91 -3.57 -3.43
N LEU A 262 -10.68 -4.84 -3.76
CA LEU A 262 -10.87 -5.37 -5.12
C LEU A 262 -12.33 -5.32 -5.59
N ASP A 263 -13.28 -5.36 -4.64
CA ASP A 263 -14.73 -5.31 -4.87
C ASP A 263 -15.31 -3.88 -4.78
N GLU A 264 -14.45 -2.88 -4.67
CA GLU A 264 -14.83 -1.46 -4.64
C GLU A 264 -14.43 -0.76 -5.94
N TYR A 265 -15.32 0.12 -6.42
CA TYR A 265 -15.13 0.84 -7.67
C TYR A 265 -15.29 2.34 -7.43
N ILE A 266 -14.34 3.11 -7.94
CA ILE A 266 -14.51 4.55 -8.10
C ILE A 266 -15.37 4.75 -9.34
N VAL A 267 -16.43 5.56 -9.25
CA VAL A 267 -17.29 5.88 -10.39
C VAL A 267 -17.25 7.38 -10.59
N ASP A 268 -16.90 7.81 -11.80
CA ASP A 268 -17.02 9.22 -12.16
C ASP A 268 -18.49 9.61 -12.23
N TRP A 269 -18.89 10.52 -11.35
CA TRP A 269 -20.23 11.10 -11.38
C TRP A 269 -20.21 12.36 -12.24
N SER A 270 -20.37 12.18 -13.55
CA SER A 270 -20.76 13.27 -14.43
C SER A 270 -22.26 13.52 -14.27
N GLY A 271 -22.64 14.16 -13.16
CA GLY A 271 -24.02 14.57 -12.93
C GLY A 271 -24.56 15.32 -14.15
N GLY A 272 -25.57 14.76 -14.82
CA GLY A 272 -26.26 15.41 -15.93
C GLY A 272 -26.78 16.77 -15.49
N ARG A 273 -26.10 17.82 -15.93
CA ARG A 273 -26.61 19.19 -15.96
C ARG A 273 -26.98 19.53 -17.38
#